data_AF-A0A967WVE0-F1
#
_entry.id   AF-A0A967WVE0-F1
#
_cell.length_a   1.000
_cell.length_b   1.000
_cell.length_c   1.000
_cell.angle_alpha   90.00
_cell.angle_beta   90.00
_cell.angle_gamma   90.00
#
_symmetry.space_group_name_H-M   'P 1'
#
loop_
_entity.id
_entity.type
_entity.pdbx_description
1 polymer ?
#
loop_
_entity_poly.entity_id
_entity_poly.type
_entity_poly.pdbx_seq_one_letter_code
_entity_poly.pdbx_strand_id
1 'polypeptide(L)'
;MDSLIAPLWKKDVGLLTRWVGWTIPLQAYGAWVCPTYHPAYLLRMDGDELLTNITNQHLETALELEREPVTGLTLSELEQEVEV
;
A
#
# COMPACT_ATOMS: atom_id res chain seq x y z
N MET A 1 -18.01 -0.10 6.68
CA MET A 1 -17.03 -0.16 5.57
C MET A 1 -15.76 -0.61 6.22
N ASP A 2 -15.38 -1.86 5.98
CA ASP A 2 -14.37 -2.54 6.77
C ASP A 2 -13.00 -2.43 6.07
N SER A 3 -11.94 -2.24 6.85
CA SER A 3 -10.57 -2.10 6.34
C SER A 3 -10.05 -3.44 5.83
N LEU A 4 -9.43 -3.47 4.63
CA LEU A 4 -8.76 -4.66 4.10
C LEU A 4 -7.45 -4.98 4.84
N ILE A 5 -6.85 -4.00 5.54
CA ILE A 5 -5.58 -4.16 6.26
C ILE A 5 -5.81 -4.74 7.66
N ALA A 6 -6.95 -4.44 8.29
CA ALA A 6 -7.23 -4.84 9.66
C ALA A 6 -7.18 -6.35 9.92
N PRO A 7 -7.71 -7.23 9.04
CA PRO A 7 -7.59 -8.68 9.23
C PRO A 7 -6.16 -9.21 9.06
N LEU A 8 -5.31 -8.49 8.32
CA LEU A 8 -3.96 -8.91 7.96
C LEU A 8 -2.92 -8.46 9.00
N TRP A 9 -3.20 -7.37 9.71
CA TRP A 9 -2.29 -6.79 10.66
C TRP A 9 -2.55 -7.32 12.08
N LYS A 10 -1.53 -7.89 12.72
CA LYS A 10 -1.64 -8.48 14.07
C LYS A 10 -1.75 -7.45 15.19
N LYS A 11 -1.44 -6.18 14.90
CA LYS A 11 -1.45 -5.07 15.86
C LYS A 11 -2.49 -4.04 15.42
N ASP A 12 -2.73 -3.05 16.26
CA ASP A 12 -3.56 -1.91 15.87
C ASP A 12 -3.03 -1.26 14.59
N VAL A 13 -3.92 -1.19 13.59
CA VAL A 13 -3.65 -0.58 12.28
C VAL A 13 -3.56 0.94 12.43
N GLY A 14 -4.30 1.53 13.36
CA GLY A 14 -4.40 2.98 13.52
C GLY A 14 -5.10 3.66 12.34
N LEU A 15 -4.85 4.95 12.17
CA LEU A 15 -5.52 5.80 11.17
C LEU A 15 -5.01 5.57 9.75
N LEU A 16 -5.86 5.81 8.74
CA LEU A 16 -5.52 5.72 7.32
C LEU A 16 -4.28 6.55 6.95
N THR A 17 -4.15 7.76 7.51
CA THR A 17 -3.04 8.69 7.25
C THR A 17 -1.66 8.10 7.52
N ARG A 18 -1.57 7.04 8.34
CA ARG A 18 -0.33 6.29 8.56
C ARG A 18 0.15 5.50 7.33
N TRP A 19 -0.80 5.06 6.50
CA TRP A 19 -0.58 4.09 5.43
C TRP A 19 -0.70 4.67 4.02
N VAL A 20 -1.25 5.88 3.91
CA VAL A 20 -1.44 6.55 2.62
C VAL A 20 -0.10 6.64 1.87
N GLY A 21 -0.14 6.27 0.59
CA GLY A 21 1.03 6.32 -0.31
C GLY A 21 1.97 5.11 -0.19
N TRP A 22 1.69 4.15 0.68
CA TRP A 22 2.46 2.92 0.76
C TRP A 22 2.01 1.92 -0.32
N THR A 23 2.95 1.10 -0.79
CA THR A 23 2.69 -0.08 -1.63
C THR A 23 3.06 -1.34 -0.85
N ILE A 24 2.05 -2.00 -0.30
CA ILE A 24 2.25 -3.12 0.63
C ILE A 24 2.02 -4.43 -0.13
N PRO A 25 3.03 -5.32 -0.24
CA PRO A 25 2.83 -6.60 -0.90
C PRO A 25 1.96 -7.51 -0.03
N LEU A 26 0.90 -8.04 -0.62
CA LEU A 26 -0.02 -8.98 -0.01
C LEU A 26 0.12 -10.35 -0.68
N GLN A 27 1.13 -11.09 -0.25
CA GLN A 27 1.56 -12.35 -0.84
C GLN A 27 0.46 -13.42 -0.87
N ALA A 28 -0.35 -13.52 0.20
CA ALA A 28 -1.44 -14.50 0.28
C ALA A 28 -2.49 -14.35 -0.84
N TYR A 29 -2.56 -13.18 -1.47
CA TYR A 29 -3.50 -12.88 -2.54
C TYR A 29 -2.80 -12.54 -3.86
N GLY A 30 -1.46 -12.64 -3.92
CA GLY A 30 -0.69 -12.25 -5.10
C GLY A 30 -0.98 -10.81 -5.56
N ALA A 31 -1.19 -9.89 -4.62
CA ALA A 31 -1.66 -8.54 -4.91
C ALA A 31 -0.89 -7.47 -4.14
N TRP A 32 -1.03 -6.22 -4.54
CA TRP A 32 -0.55 -5.06 -3.81
C TRP A 32 -1.71 -4.34 -3.12
N VAL A 33 -1.47 -3.87 -1.90
CA VAL A 33 -2.37 -2.96 -1.20
C VAL A 33 -1.79 -1.55 -1.30
N CYS A 34 -2.54 -0.65 -1.94
CA CYS A 34 -2.14 0.75 -2.18
C CYS A 34 -3.15 1.70 -1.51
N PRO A 35 -2.97 2.07 -0.23
CA PRO A 35 -3.92 2.90 0.50
C PRO A 35 -3.90 4.34 -0.02
N THR A 36 -5.08 4.90 -0.28
CA THR A 36 -5.25 6.29 -0.72
C THR A 36 -6.52 6.92 -0.14
N TYR A 37 -6.75 8.20 -0.42
CA TYR A 37 -7.92 8.94 0.05
C TYR A 37 -9.19 8.53 -0.69
N HIS A 38 -10.31 8.45 0.03
CA HIS A 38 -11.60 8.16 -0.57
C HIS A 38 -12.06 9.34 -1.45
N PRO A 39 -12.65 9.12 -2.65
CA PRO A 39 -13.07 10.22 -3.54
C PRO A 39 -14.01 11.23 -2.88
N ALA A 40 -14.95 10.77 -2.04
CA ALA A 40 -15.83 11.66 -1.29
C ALA A 40 -15.10 12.56 -0.27
N TYR A 41 -13.89 12.17 0.19
CA TYR A 41 -13.05 13.04 1.01
C TYR A 41 -12.45 14.17 0.17
N LEU A 42 -11.96 13.85 -1.04
CA LEU A 42 -11.43 14.85 -1.99
C LEU A 42 -12.50 15.87 -2.39
N LEU A 43 -13.72 15.41 -2.70
CA LEU A 43 -14.84 16.29 -3.06
C LEU A 43 -15.24 17.25 -1.94
N ARG A 44 -14.98 16.90 -0.67
CA ARG A 44 -15.27 17.76 0.49
C ARG A 44 -14.18 18.78 0.78
N MET A 45 -12.96 18.58 0.25
CA MET A 45 -11.82 19.48 0.43
C MET A 45 -11.82 20.64 -0.58
N ASP A 46 -12.94 20.86 -1.27
CA ASP A 46 -13.24 22.00 -2.16
C ASP A 46 -12.15 22.28 -3.22
N GLY A 47 -11.68 21.21 -3.86
CA GLY A 47 -10.73 21.32 -4.97
C GLY A 47 -9.29 21.56 -4.55
N ASP A 48 -8.87 21.07 -3.37
CA ASP A 48 -7.44 20.99 -3.01
C ASP A 48 -6.67 20.22 -4.10
N GLU A 49 -6.00 20.99 -4.97
CA GLU A 49 -5.23 20.47 -6.10
C GLU A 49 -4.06 19.64 -5.62
N LEU A 50 -3.45 19.98 -4.47
CA LEU A 50 -2.34 19.22 -3.92
C LEU A 50 -2.81 17.83 -3.52
N LEU A 51 -3.92 17.74 -2.80
CA LEU A 51 -4.47 16.45 -2.35
C LEU A 51 -4.95 15.59 -3.53
N THR A 52 -5.49 16.23 -4.56
CA THR A 52 -5.89 15.58 -5.82
C THR A 52 -4.66 15.04 -6.55
N ASN A 53 -3.60 15.84 -6.69
CA ASN A 53 -2.35 15.44 -7.33
C ASN A 53 -1.67 14.29 -6.58
N ILE A 54 -1.62 14.35 -5.25
CA ILE A 54 -1.10 13.25 -4.40
C ILE A 54 -1.89 11.97 -4.65
N THR A 55 -3.22 12.07 -4.71
CA THR A 55 -4.07 10.90 -4.95
C THR A 55 -3.85 10.32 -6.35
N ASN A 56 -3.73 11.17 -7.37
CA ASN A 56 -3.42 10.74 -8.73
C ASN A 56 -2.06 10.05 -8.79
N GLN A 57 -1.04 10.60 -8.12
CA GLN A 57 0.28 9.97 -8.04
C GLN A 57 0.21 8.57 -7.41
N HIS A 58 -0.58 8.38 -6.35
CA HIS A 58 -0.78 7.06 -5.75
C HIS A 58 -1.43 6.07 -6.73
N LEU A 59 -2.38 6.53 -7.55
CA LEU A 59 -3.04 5.69 -8.55
C LEU A 59 -2.09 5.31 -9.69
N GLU A 60 -1.31 6.27 -10.18
CA GLU A 60 -0.27 6.02 -11.20
C GLU A 60 0.72 4.98 -10.71
N THR A 61 1.28 5.17 -9.51
CA THR A 61 2.18 4.19 -8.89
C THR A 61 1.53 2.83 -8.75
N ALA A 62 0.27 2.76 -8.31
CA ALA A 62 -0.44 1.48 -8.17
C ALA A 62 -0.65 0.75 -9.51
N LEU A 63 -0.80 1.50 -10.62
CA LEU A 63 -0.95 0.93 -11.96
C LEU A 63 0.39 0.47 -12.57
N GLU A 64 1.49 1.08 -12.16
CA GLU A 64 2.85 0.70 -12.59
C GLU A 64 3.40 -0.54 -11.86
N LEU A 65 2.81 -0.93 -10.74
CA LEU A 65 3.23 -2.12 -10.00
C LEU A 65 3.05 -3.39 -10.84
N GLU A 66 4.03 -4.29 -10.72
CA GLU A 66 3.94 -5.62 -11.30
C GLU A 66 2.72 -6.37 -10.73
N ARG A 67 2.08 -7.17 -11.60
CA ARG A 67 0.86 -7.92 -11.24
C ARG A 67 1.05 -8.83 -10.05
N GLU A 68 2.23 -9.42 -9.91
CA GLU A 68 2.58 -10.28 -8.79
C GLU A 68 3.60 -9.54 -7.92
N PRO A 69 3.34 -9.37 -6.61
CA PRO A 69 4.32 -8.77 -5.73
C PRO A 69 5.54 -9.67 -5.68
N VAL A 70 6.73 -9.09 -5.91
CA VAL A 70 8.00 -9.81 -5.86
C VAL A 70 8.06 -10.58 -4.55
N THR A 71 8.18 -11.90 -4.64
CA THR A 71 8.41 -12.75 -3.48
C THR A 71 9.70 -12.28 -2.83
N GLY A 72 9.60 -11.73 -1.62
CA GLY A 72 10.78 -11.41 -0.83
C GLY A 72 11.66 -12.65 -0.73
N LEU A 73 12.98 -12.45 -0.78
CA LEU A 73 13.96 -13.50 -0.55
C LEU A 73 13.55 -14.29 0.69
N THR A 74 13.48 -15.59 0.55
CA THR A 74 13.26 -16.52 1.65
C THR A 74 14.35 -16.32 2.69
N LEU A 75 14.06 -16.65 3.95
CA LEU A 75 15.03 -16.55 5.04
C LEU A 75 16.35 -17.27 4.67
N SER A 76 16.22 -18.41 3.98
CA SER A 76 17.34 -19.20 3.47
C SER A 76 18.17 -18.49 2.41
N GLU A 77 17.56 -17.71 1.52
CA GLU A 77 18.28 -16.89 0.52
C GLU A 77 19.02 -15.72 1.18
N LEU A 78 18.43 -15.12 2.23
CA LEU A 78 19.09 -14.05 3.01
C LEU A 78 20.27 -14.59 3.83
N GLU A 79 20.13 -15.78 4.40
CA GLU A 79 21.20 -16.45 5.15
C GLU A 79 22.42 -16.74 4.26
N GLN A 80 22.20 -17.07 2.98
CA GLN A 80 23.27 -17.32 2.00
C GLN A 80 24.04 -16.07 1.59
N GLU A 81 23.45 -14.88 1.65
CA GLU A 81 24.15 -13.61 1.35
C GLU A 81 25.00 -13.09 2.52
N VAL A 82 24.78 -13.60 3.73
CA VAL A 82 25.45 -13.12 4.97
C VAL A 82 26.65 -13.98 5.36
N GLU A 83 26.82 -15.19 4.80
CA GLU A 83 28.05 -15.97 4.96
C GLU A 83 29.21 -15.31 4.19
N VAL A 84 30.03 -14.55 4.93
CA VAL A 84 31.34 -14.01 4.52
C VAL A 84 32.46 -14.98 4.90
#